data_AF-A0A969XR81-F1
#
_entry.id   AF-A0A969XR81-F1
#
_cell.length_a   1.000
_cell.length_b   1.000
_cell.length_c   1.000
_cell.angle_alpha   90.00
_cell.angle_beta   90.00
_cell.angle_gamma   90.00
#
_symmetry.space_group_name_H-M   'P 1'
#
loop_
_entity.id
_entity.type
_entity.pdbx_description
1 polymer ?
#
loop_
_entity_poly.entity_id
_entity_poly.type
_entity_poly.pdbx_seq_one_letter_code
_entity_poly.pdbx_strand_id
1 'polypeptide(L)'
;MPVKWEGDEEDDESGLNTFSVTLSKGLKHSTTITAVWEGDDSCLSSTGSIEVKVKAKVASKARTLPGHRVRLMAALQPSDAGGRIAFKRKVRGGAWRRIEVVPAGKSGKAVCIFKGKPGKTTFVAEFRGSRRNAKAVSRSVTVVLR
;
A
#
# COMPACT_ATOMS: atom_id res chain seq x y z
N MET A 1 -0.51 8.94 23.45
CA MET A 1 -1.85 8.33 23.23
C MET A 1 -2.03 7.34 24.37
N PRO A 2 -3.03 7.46 25.24
CA PRO A 2 -3.22 6.49 26.32
C PRO A 2 -3.66 5.16 25.70
N VAL A 3 -2.91 4.10 25.99
CA VAL A 3 -3.27 2.71 25.69
C VAL A 3 -4.27 2.29 26.75
N LYS A 4 -5.44 1.78 26.34
CA LYS A 4 -6.40 1.20 27.27
C LYS A 4 -6.03 -0.27 27.46
N TRP A 5 -5.74 -0.66 28.70
CA TRP A 5 -5.40 -2.02 29.07
C TRP A 5 -6.70 -2.76 29.42
N GLU A 6 -7.03 -3.78 28.65
CA GLU A 6 -8.02 -4.79 28.99
C GLU A 6 -7.28 -6.13 28.85
N GLY A 7 -6.97 -6.76 29.98
CA GLY A 7 -6.44 -8.12 30.01
C GLY A 7 -7.62 -9.09 29.99
N ASP A 8 -7.60 -10.06 29.08
CA ASP A 8 -8.46 -11.23 29.20
C ASP A 8 -7.74 -12.20 30.15
N GLU A 9 -8.29 -12.38 31.34
CA GLU A 9 -7.85 -13.40 32.31
C GLU A 9 -8.32 -14.79 31.82
N GLU A 10 -7.70 -15.31 30.77
CA GLU A 10 -7.64 -16.76 30.54
C GLU A 10 -6.18 -17.17 30.77
N ASP A 11 -5.93 -17.67 31.99
CA ASP A 11 -4.65 -18.26 32.39
C ASP A 11 -4.44 -19.59 31.64
N ASP A 12 -3.94 -19.50 30.41
CA ASP A 12 -3.35 -20.63 29.73
C ASP A 12 -2.00 -20.92 30.41
N GLU A 13 -1.74 -22.15 30.88
CA GLU A 13 -0.46 -22.61 31.48
C GLU A 13 0.82 -22.39 30.60
N SER A 14 0.69 -21.70 29.46
CA SER A 14 1.75 -21.39 28.51
C SER A 14 2.61 -20.17 28.86
N GLY A 15 2.20 -19.33 29.82
CA GLY A 15 2.91 -18.09 30.15
C GLY A 15 2.84 -16.99 29.09
N LEU A 16 1.89 -17.10 28.14
CA LEU A 16 1.68 -16.12 27.08
C LEU A 16 0.70 -15.03 27.54
N ASN A 17 1.17 -13.79 27.63
CA ASN A 17 0.29 -12.64 27.79
C ASN A 17 -0.28 -12.22 26.42
N THR A 18 -1.59 -12.32 26.28
CA THR A 18 -2.31 -11.81 25.11
C THR A 18 -2.79 -10.39 25.40
N PHE A 19 -2.62 -9.49 24.42
CA PHE A 19 -3.18 -8.15 24.50
C PHE A 19 -3.84 -7.76 23.17
N SER A 20 -4.94 -7.04 23.28
CA SER A 20 -5.65 -6.50 22.13
C SER A 20 -5.44 -4.99 22.07
N VAL A 21 -4.79 -4.50 21.01
CA VAL A 21 -4.64 -3.06 20.75
C VAL A 21 -5.52 -2.62 19.58
N THR A 22 -6.51 -1.77 19.87
CA THR A 22 -7.32 -1.13 18.83
C THR A 22 -6.73 0.22 18.47
N LEU A 23 -6.22 0.34 17.24
CA LEU A 23 -5.66 1.60 16.73
C LEU A 23 -6.79 2.53 16.27
N SER A 24 -7.21 3.43 17.16
CA SER A 24 -8.40 4.31 17.04
C SER A 24 -8.45 5.22 15.81
N LYS A 25 -7.33 5.48 15.15
CA LYS A 25 -7.25 6.10 13.83
C LYS A 25 -6.43 5.16 12.96
N GLY A 26 -7.09 4.41 12.06
CA GLY A 26 -6.43 3.42 11.22
C GLY A 26 -5.06 3.90 10.69
N LEU A 27 -4.05 3.05 10.85
CA LEU A 27 -2.67 3.41 10.53
C LEU A 27 -2.55 3.90 9.09
N LYS A 28 -1.89 5.03 8.90
CA LYS A 28 -1.55 5.54 7.56
C LYS A 28 -0.33 4.83 6.98
N HIS A 29 0.61 4.44 7.83
CA HIS A 29 1.87 3.81 7.45
C HIS A 29 2.10 2.51 8.23
N SER A 30 2.91 1.64 7.66
CA SER A 30 3.47 0.48 8.36
C SER A 30 4.19 0.95 9.62
N THR A 31 4.07 0.17 10.68
CA THR A 31 4.65 0.47 11.99
C THR A 31 5.18 -0.80 12.63
N THR A 32 6.02 -0.66 13.64
CA THR A 32 6.51 -1.78 14.44
C THR A 32 5.88 -1.68 15.82
N ILE A 33 5.29 -2.78 16.27
CA ILE A 33 4.82 -2.93 17.65
C ILE A 33 5.89 -3.72 18.39
N THR A 34 6.38 -3.18 19.49
CA THR A 34 7.40 -3.81 20.34
C THR A 34 6.79 -4.10 21.70
N ALA A 35 6.75 -5.38 22.06
CA ALA A 35 6.49 -5.82 23.41
C ALA A 35 7.81 -5.75 24.20
N VAL A 36 7.75 -5.19 25.40
CA VAL A 36 8.88 -5.05 26.32
C VAL A 36 8.50 -5.75 27.61
N TRP A 37 9.32 -6.71 28.02
CA TRP A 37 9.32 -7.28 29.35
C TRP A 37 10.52 -6.71 30.10
N GLU A 38 10.27 -5.98 31.19
CA GLU A 38 11.32 -5.23 31.90
C GLU A 38 12.26 -6.12 32.70
N GLY A 39 11.92 -7.40 32.87
CA GLY A 39 12.66 -8.30 33.74
C GLY A 39 12.10 -8.31 35.15
N ASP A 40 12.70 -9.17 35.97
CA ASP A 40 12.49 -9.23 37.42
C ASP A 40 13.81 -9.64 38.11
N ASP A 41 13.75 -9.92 39.42
CA ASP A 41 14.91 -10.32 40.21
C ASP A 41 15.56 -11.63 39.72
N SER A 42 14.87 -12.40 38.89
CA SER A 42 15.28 -13.73 38.43
C SER A 42 15.58 -13.81 36.94
N CYS A 43 14.99 -12.97 36.07
CA CYS A 43 15.34 -12.93 34.66
C CYS A 43 15.52 -11.51 34.08
N LEU A 44 16.40 -11.42 33.07
CA LEU A 44 16.76 -10.18 32.38
C LEU A 44 15.64 -9.66 31.48
N SER A 45 15.55 -8.34 31.34
CA SER A 45 14.63 -7.69 30.39
C SER A 45 14.73 -8.28 28.98
N SER A 46 13.60 -8.41 28.29
CA SER A 46 13.55 -8.87 26.90
C SER A 46 12.56 -8.06 26.08
N THR A 47 12.74 -8.09 24.75
CA THR A 47 11.81 -7.40 23.84
C THR A 47 11.49 -8.28 22.64
N GLY A 48 10.25 -8.24 22.18
CA GLY A 48 9.78 -8.85 20.94
C GLY A 48 9.16 -7.79 20.04
N SER A 49 9.43 -7.83 18.74
CA SER A 49 8.89 -6.84 17.79
C SER A 49 8.19 -7.49 16.61
N ILE A 50 7.07 -6.90 16.19
CA ILE A 50 6.32 -7.30 15.00
C ILE A 50 6.10 -6.10 14.07
N GLU A 51 6.33 -6.30 12.77
CA GLU A 51 6.06 -5.29 11.75
C GLU A 51 4.61 -5.41 11.26
N VAL A 52 3.81 -4.36 11.47
CA VAL A 52 2.45 -4.23 10.94
C VAL A 52 2.51 -3.50 9.60
N LYS A 53 2.26 -4.22 8.50
CA LYS A 53 2.31 -3.65 7.15
C LYS A 53 0.97 -3.07 6.71
N VAL A 54 0.98 -1.78 6.33
CA VAL A 54 -0.22 -1.08 5.85
C VAL A 54 -0.17 -0.90 4.34
N LYS A 55 -1.17 -1.44 3.63
CA LYS A 55 -1.33 -1.20 2.19
C LYS A 55 -1.77 0.24 1.93
N ALA A 56 -1.06 0.94 1.05
CA ALA A 56 -1.56 2.21 0.52
C ALA A 56 -2.80 1.96 -0.37
N LYS A 57 -3.70 2.93 -0.46
CA LYS A 57 -4.74 2.94 -1.49
C LYS A 57 -4.19 3.59 -2.75
N VAL A 58 -4.51 3.03 -3.92
CA VAL A 58 -4.12 3.60 -5.22
C VAL A 58 -5.37 3.85 -6.05
N ALA A 59 -5.64 5.11 -6.34
CA ALA A 59 -6.67 5.51 -7.31
C ALA A 59 -6.00 5.76 -8.66
N SER A 60 -6.61 5.27 -9.74
CA SER A 60 -6.12 5.50 -11.11
C SER A 60 -7.20 6.17 -11.96
N LYS A 61 -6.79 7.07 -12.85
CA LYS A 61 -7.63 7.70 -13.87
C LYS A 61 -6.89 7.72 -15.20
N ALA A 62 -7.65 7.74 -16.28
CA ALA A 62 -7.11 7.83 -17.64
C ALA A 62 -7.89 8.90 -18.42
N ARG A 63 -7.19 9.65 -19.27
CA ARG A 63 -7.78 10.63 -20.18
C ARG A 63 -7.20 10.43 -21.58
N THR A 64 -8.05 10.18 -22.57
CA THR A 64 -7.63 10.10 -23.97
C THR A 64 -7.18 11.47 -24.47
N LEU A 65 -6.12 11.48 -25.28
CA LEU A 65 -5.52 12.65 -25.92
C LEU A 65 -5.48 12.43 -27.44
N PRO A 66 -5.39 13.50 -28.25
CA PRO A 66 -5.23 13.38 -29.69
C PRO A 66 -3.97 12.57 -30.09
N GLY A 67 -4.07 11.83 -31.20
CA GLY A 67 -2.97 11.06 -31.78
C GLY A 67 -2.72 9.70 -31.11
N HIS A 68 -3.80 8.99 -30.74
CA HIS A 68 -3.76 7.67 -30.09
C HIS A 68 -2.95 7.68 -28.78
N ARG A 69 -3.09 8.75 -27.99
CA ARG A 69 -2.39 8.93 -26.72
C ARG A 69 -3.38 8.89 -25.56
N VAL A 70 -2.91 8.44 -24.39
CA VAL A 70 -3.68 8.42 -23.15
C VAL A 70 -2.80 8.95 -22.04
N ARG A 71 -3.28 9.96 -21.30
CA ARG A 71 -2.69 10.41 -20.05
C ARG A 71 -3.20 9.55 -18.92
N LEU A 72 -2.32 8.73 -18.35
CA LEU A 72 -2.61 7.92 -17.17
C LEU A 72 -2.16 8.68 -15.92
N MET A 73 -2.99 8.66 -14.90
CA MET A 73 -2.76 9.36 -13.63
C MET A 73 -3.05 8.38 -12.49
N ALA A 74 -2.21 8.41 -11.47
CA ALA A 74 -2.40 7.66 -10.24
C ALA A 74 -2.22 8.57 -9.02
N ALA A 75 -2.99 8.31 -7.96
CA ALA A 75 -2.92 9.01 -6.69
C ALA A 75 -2.89 8.00 -5.54
N LEU A 76 -1.97 8.21 -4.59
CA LEU A 76 -1.82 7.40 -3.38
C LEU A 76 -2.57 8.01 -2.20
N GLN A 77 -3.10 7.14 -1.35
CA GLN A 77 -3.54 7.51 -0.01
C GLN A 77 -2.94 6.52 1.00
N PRO A 78 -2.12 6.99 1.96
CA PRO A 78 -1.74 8.39 2.17
C PRO A 78 -0.82 8.91 1.05
N SER A 79 -0.84 10.23 0.80
CA SER A 79 -0.11 10.86 -0.30
C SER A 79 1.41 10.85 -0.09
N ASP A 80 1.85 10.80 1.16
CA ASP A 80 3.25 10.72 1.56
C ASP A 80 3.77 9.29 1.69
N ALA A 81 3.02 8.28 1.21
CA ALA A 81 3.49 6.91 1.07
C ALA A 81 4.79 6.82 0.23
N GLY A 82 5.01 7.78 -0.67
CA GLY A 82 6.19 7.88 -1.53
C GLY A 82 6.30 6.73 -2.53
N GLY A 83 7.53 6.31 -2.83
CA GLY A 83 7.82 5.13 -3.66
C GLY A 83 7.53 5.30 -5.16
N ARG A 84 7.27 4.18 -5.85
CA ARG A 84 7.13 4.15 -7.32
C ARG A 84 5.84 3.48 -7.74
N ILE A 85 5.23 4.01 -8.80
CA ILE A 85 4.00 3.49 -9.42
C ILE A 85 4.33 2.95 -10.81
N ALA A 86 4.01 1.68 -11.03
CA ALA A 86 4.09 1.03 -12.33
C ALA A 86 2.72 1.11 -13.01
N PHE A 87 2.65 1.76 -14.17
CA PHE A 87 1.48 1.71 -15.03
C PHE A 87 1.56 0.46 -15.92
N LYS A 88 0.47 -0.31 -15.97
CA LYS A 88 0.38 -1.54 -16.77
C LYS A 88 -0.87 -1.49 -17.65
N ARG A 89 -0.80 -2.12 -18.82
CA ARG A 89 -1.96 -2.39 -19.68
C ARG A 89 -2.24 -3.87 -19.77
N LYS A 90 -3.50 -4.23 -19.95
CA LYS A 90 -3.92 -5.59 -20.30
C LYS A 90 -3.66 -5.81 -21.79
N VAL A 91 -2.93 -6.87 -22.14
CA VAL A 91 -2.69 -7.26 -23.54
C VAL A 91 -3.63 -8.39 -23.95
N ARG A 92 -3.71 -8.67 -25.25
CA ARG A 92 -4.42 -9.84 -25.79
C ARG A 92 -3.82 -11.10 -25.13
N GLY A 93 -4.67 -12.00 -24.64
CA GLY A 93 -4.27 -13.13 -23.79
C GLY A 93 -4.34 -12.85 -22.28
N GLY A 94 -4.77 -11.65 -21.86
CA GLY A 94 -5.12 -11.35 -20.47
C GLY A 94 -3.95 -10.93 -19.57
N ALA A 95 -2.70 -11.07 -20.04
CA ALA A 95 -1.51 -10.68 -19.29
C ALA A 95 -1.41 -9.15 -19.09
N TRP A 96 -0.75 -8.74 -18.00
CA TRP A 96 -0.46 -7.33 -17.72
C TRP A 96 0.95 -6.98 -18.17
N ARG A 97 1.06 -6.09 -19.17
CA ARG A 97 2.34 -5.57 -19.65
C ARG A 97 2.64 -4.20 -19.05
N ARG A 98 3.83 -4.05 -18.49
CA ARG A 98 4.32 -2.76 -17.96
C ARG A 98 4.49 -1.75 -19.10
N ILE A 99 3.99 -0.54 -18.86
CA ILE A 99 4.20 0.62 -19.73
C ILE A 99 5.42 1.39 -19.20
N GLU A 100 5.32 1.85 -17.95
CA GLU A 100 6.32 2.73 -17.35
C GLU A 100 6.29 2.63 -15.82
N VAL A 101 7.41 3.01 -15.17
CA VAL A 101 7.51 3.11 -13.71
C VAL A 101 7.93 4.52 -13.32
N VAL A 102 7.01 5.26 -12.73
CA VAL A 102 7.19 6.68 -12.40
C VAL A 102 7.27 6.83 -10.87
N PRO A 103 8.14 7.69 -10.31
CA PRO A 103 8.07 8.02 -8.90
C PRO A 103 6.72 8.66 -8.56
N ALA A 104 6.13 8.28 -7.43
CA ALA A 104 5.04 9.06 -6.86
C ALA A 104 5.68 10.31 -6.25
N GLY A 105 5.40 11.49 -6.81
CA GLY A 105 5.97 12.75 -6.31
C GLY A 105 5.59 13.02 -4.86
N LYS A 106 6.07 14.12 -4.27
CA LYS A 106 5.78 14.49 -2.86
C LYS A 106 4.27 14.57 -2.54
N SER A 107 3.41 14.75 -3.55
CA SER A 107 1.95 14.78 -3.44
C SER A 107 1.27 13.41 -3.60
N GLY A 108 2.03 12.32 -3.71
CA GLY A 108 1.50 10.97 -3.93
C GLY A 108 0.93 10.74 -5.33
N LYS A 109 1.21 11.64 -6.27
CA LYS A 109 0.70 11.58 -7.64
C LYS A 109 1.78 11.11 -8.61
N ALA A 110 1.38 10.29 -9.57
CA ALA A 110 2.21 9.88 -10.70
C ALA A 110 1.43 10.03 -12.00
N VAL A 111 2.12 10.39 -13.08
CA VAL A 111 1.52 10.60 -14.40
C VAL A 111 2.43 9.96 -15.44
N CYS A 112 1.85 9.29 -16.43
CA CYS A 112 2.56 8.91 -17.65
C CYS A 112 1.69 9.12 -18.89
N ILE A 113 2.33 9.19 -20.06
CA ILE A 113 1.65 9.24 -21.35
C ILE A 113 1.90 7.91 -22.07
N PHE A 114 0.81 7.22 -22.38
CA PHE A 114 0.84 5.99 -23.17
C PHE A 114 0.42 6.29 -24.61
N LYS A 115 1.21 5.85 -25.60
CA LYS A 115 0.83 5.85 -27.02
C LYS A 115 0.46 4.43 -27.44
N GLY A 116 -0.74 4.26 -27.98
CA GLY A 116 -1.32 2.95 -28.31
C GLY A 116 -1.77 2.84 -29.76
N LYS A 117 -2.28 1.66 -30.09
CA LYS A 117 -3.09 1.46 -31.31
C LYS A 117 -4.55 1.78 -30.99
N PRO A 118 -5.37 2.13 -31.99
CA PRO A 118 -6.81 2.28 -31.82
C PRO A 118 -7.44 1.03 -31.21
N GLY A 119 -8.53 1.23 -30.45
CA GLY A 119 -9.29 0.18 -29.80
C GLY A 119 -9.35 0.29 -28.28
N LYS A 120 -10.05 -0.68 -27.67
CA LYS A 120 -10.27 -0.76 -26.23
C LYS A 120 -9.00 -1.24 -25.52
N THR A 121 -8.50 -0.45 -24.58
CA THR A 121 -7.34 -0.81 -23.74
C THR A 121 -7.67 -0.61 -22.26
N THR A 122 -7.33 -1.60 -21.43
CA THR A 122 -7.51 -1.57 -19.98
C THR A 122 -6.17 -1.38 -19.28
N PHE A 123 -6.15 -0.55 -18.23
CA PHE A 123 -4.97 -0.15 -17.48
C PHE A 123 -5.15 -0.37 -15.98
N VAL A 124 -4.04 -0.56 -15.28
CA VAL A 124 -3.93 -0.48 -13.80
C VAL A 124 -2.70 0.31 -13.42
N ALA A 125 -2.74 0.91 -12.23
CA ALA A 125 -1.58 1.47 -11.56
C ALA A 125 -1.21 0.58 -10.36
N GLU A 126 0.04 0.15 -10.29
CA GLU A 126 0.58 -0.64 -9.20
C GLU A 126 1.59 0.17 -8.41
N PHE A 127 1.25 0.49 -7.16
CA PHE A 127 2.20 1.00 -6.19
C PHE A 127 3.10 -0.15 -5.73
N ARG A 128 4.41 -0.03 -5.93
CA ARG A 128 5.38 -1.11 -5.65
C ARG A 128 5.72 -1.27 -4.16
N GLY A 129 5.14 -0.46 -3.29
CA GLY A 129 5.51 -0.37 -1.89
C GLY A 129 6.60 0.66 -1.64
N SER A 130 6.83 0.95 -0.37
CA SER A 130 7.90 1.79 0.15
C SER A 130 8.26 1.32 1.56
N ARG A 131 9.21 1.99 2.21
CA ARG A 131 9.50 1.80 3.64
C ARG A 131 8.28 2.13 4.53
N ARG A 132 7.33 2.92 4.04
CA ARG A 132 6.17 3.38 4.81
C ARG A 132 4.89 2.60 4.53
N ASN A 133 4.78 1.95 3.38
CA ASN A 133 3.53 1.28 2.98
C ASN A 133 3.79 0.07 2.09
N ALA A 134 2.98 -0.96 2.27
CA ALA A 134 2.99 -2.14 1.42
C ALA A 134 2.45 -1.86 0.01
N LYS A 135 2.79 -2.76 -0.92
CA LYS A 135 2.34 -2.73 -2.32
C LYS A 135 0.81 -2.76 -2.43
N ALA A 136 0.29 -2.06 -3.44
CA ALA A 136 -1.13 -2.01 -3.75
C ALA A 136 -1.38 -1.84 -5.25
N VAL A 137 -2.54 -2.26 -5.72
CA VAL A 137 -2.97 -2.17 -7.12
C VAL A 137 -4.29 -1.43 -7.19
N SER A 138 -4.42 -0.51 -8.13
CA SER A 138 -5.66 0.23 -8.37
C SER A 138 -6.74 -0.65 -8.99
N ARG A 139 -7.98 -0.15 -8.99
CA ARG A 139 -9.01 -0.68 -9.90
C ARG A 139 -8.57 -0.50 -11.35
N SER A 140 -9.09 -1.37 -12.23
CA SER A 140 -8.84 -1.26 -13.67
C SER A 140 -9.58 -0.06 -14.27
N VAL A 141 -8.93 0.65 -15.20
CA VAL A 141 -9.53 1.72 -15.99
C VAL A 141 -9.49 1.33 -17.45
N THR A 142 -10.62 1.40 -18.15
CA THR A 142 -10.68 1.07 -19.57
C THR A 142 -11.00 2.31 -20.38
N VAL A 143 -10.26 2.51 -21.48
CA VAL A 143 -10.49 3.61 -22.42
C VAL A 143 -10.53 3.06 -23.84
N VAL A 144 -11.18 3.79 -24.72
CA VAL A 144 -11.13 3.54 -26.16
C VAL A 144 -10.19 4.57 -26.77
N LEU A 145 -9.11 4.10 -27.38
CA LEU A 145 -8.27 4.92 -28.24
C LEU A 145 -8.96 5.00 -29.61
N ARG A 146 -9.26 6.23 -30.03
CA ARG A 146 -9.72 6.54 -31.38
C ARG A 146 -8.56 7.14 -32.13
#